data_AF-A0A550J7L7-F1
#
_entry.id   AF-A0A550J7L7-F1
#
_cell.length_a   1.000
_cell.length_b   1.000
_cell.length_c   1.000
_cell.angle_alpha   90.00
_cell.angle_beta   90.00
_cell.angle_gamma   90.00
#
_symmetry.space_group_name_H-M   'P 1'
#
loop_
_entity.id
_entity.type
_entity.pdbx_description
1 polymer ?
#
loop_
_entity_poly.entity_id
_entity_poly.type
_entity_poly.pdbx_seq_one_letter_code
_entity_poly.pdbx_strand_id
1 'polypeptide(L)'
;MAHEERKGGLGDLIFGLLVICAIFCALPGVLFMALFKEVSGIPLDLGQMWTFAFVVALGFYFLLALLRRSFLAGLKVYLLVCVLILFAGLVGHFGFKAPWPAAIVIQFIPENL
;
A
#
# COMPACT_ATOMS: atom_id res chain seq x y z
N MET A 1 16.50 14.60 -34.60
CA MET A 1 17.01 13.23 -34.80
C MET A 1 16.59 12.40 -33.60
N ALA A 2 15.86 11.33 -33.88
CA ALA A 2 15.48 10.23 -32.99
C ALA A 2 14.90 10.60 -31.62
N HIS A 3 13.58 10.87 -31.59
CA HIS A 3 12.75 10.42 -30.47
C HIS A 3 12.85 8.89 -30.46
N GLU A 4 13.68 8.33 -29.58
CA GLU A 4 13.63 6.89 -29.31
C GLU A 4 12.26 6.58 -28.71
N GLU A 5 11.41 5.94 -29.52
CA GLU A 5 10.24 5.21 -29.07
C GLU A 5 10.70 4.18 -28.04
N ARG A 6 10.55 4.47 -26.75
CA ARG A 6 10.65 3.45 -25.70
C ARG A 6 9.53 2.45 -25.93
N LYS A 7 9.86 1.38 -26.65
CA LYS A 7 9.08 0.14 -26.71
C LYS A 7 8.86 -0.32 -25.27
N GLY A 8 7.65 -0.17 -24.76
CA GLY A 8 7.22 -0.81 -23.52
C GLY A 8 7.42 -2.30 -23.66
N GLY A 9 8.52 -2.80 -23.10
CA GLY A 9 8.91 -4.20 -23.21
C GLY A 9 8.12 -5.05 -22.21
N LEU A 10 8.10 -6.37 -22.43
CA LEU A 10 7.56 -7.34 -21.47
C LEU A 10 8.16 -7.14 -20.06
N GLY A 11 9.43 -6.72 -19.97
CA GLY A 11 10.11 -6.39 -18.72
C GLY A 11 9.49 -5.22 -17.96
N ASP A 12 9.12 -4.13 -18.66
CA ASP A 12 8.48 -2.96 -18.04
C ASP A 12 7.09 -3.31 -17.50
N LEU A 13 6.36 -4.16 -18.24
CA LEU A 13 5.05 -4.64 -17.83
C LEU A 13 5.12 -5.52 -16.58
N ILE A 14 6.09 -6.44 -16.52
CA ILE A 14 6.33 -7.28 -15.32
C ILE A 14 6.73 -6.41 -14.14
N PHE A 15 7.64 -5.46 -14.33
CA PHE A 15 8.06 -4.55 -13.27
C PHE A 15 6.89 -3.73 -12.74
N GLY A 16 6.09 -3.13 -13.63
CA GLY A 16 4.89 -2.39 -13.24
C GLY A 16 3.89 -3.23 -12.45
N LEU A 17 3.65 -4.48 -12.88
CA LEU A 17 2.79 -5.41 -12.15
C LEU A 17 3.32 -5.74 -10.75
N LEU A 18 4.64 -5.97 -10.63
CA LEU A 18 5.27 -6.25 -9.33
C LEU A 18 5.14 -5.05 -8.38
N VAL A 19 5.30 -3.82 -8.88
CA VAL A 19 5.12 -2.61 -8.08
C VAL A 19 3.68 -2.49 -7.59
N ILE A 20 2.69 -2.70 -8.47
CA ILE A 20 1.27 -2.65 -8.10
C ILE A 20 0.96 -3.71 -7.03
N CYS A 21 1.47 -4.92 -7.20
CA CYS A 21 1.31 -6.00 -6.21
C CYS A 21 1.97 -5.64 -4.87
N ALA A 22 3.17 -5.06 -4.89
CA ALA A 22 3.86 -4.64 -3.67
C ALA A 22 3.07 -3.55 -2.93
N ILE A 23 2.56 -2.54 -3.65
CA ILE A 23 1.72 -1.47 -3.08
C ILE A 23 0.44 -2.05 -2.49
N PHE A 24 -0.24 -2.93 -3.23
CA PHE A 24 -1.46 -3.58 -2.76
C PHE A 24 -1.24 -4.40 -1.49
N CYS A 25 -0.15 -5.17 -1.44
CA CYS A 25 0.24 -5.93 -0.26
C CYS A 25 0.64 -5.03 0.91
N ALA A 26 1.13 -3.82 0.67
CA ALA A 26 1.48 -2.87 1.72
C ALA A 26 0.28 -2.10 2.32
N LEU A 27 -0.93 -2.18 1.72
CA LEU A 27 -2.10 -1.38 2.11
C LEU A 27 -2.40 -1.33 3.62
N PRO A 28 -2.42 -2.46 4.37
CA PRO A 28 -2.64 -2.42 5.81
C PRO A 28 -1.58 -1.61 6.55
N GLY A 29 -0.32 -1.74 6.13
CA GLY A 29 0.80 -0.98 6.68
C GLY A 29 0.74 0.49 6.31
N VAL A 30 0.37 0.82 5.07
CA VAL A 30 0.19 2.20 4.60
C VAL A 30 -0.89 2.91 5.42
N LEU A 31 -2.03 2.26 5.62
CA LEU A 31 -3.12 2.78 6.44
C LEU A 31 -2.66 2.99 7.90
N PHE A 32 -2.02 1.98 8.49
CA PHE A 32 -1.52 2.07 9.86
C PHE A 32 -0.50 3.19 10.03
N MET A 33 0.47 3.30 9.12
CA MET A 33 1.53 4.30 9.20
C MET A 33 1.00 5.72 8.97
N ALA A 34 0.00 5.92 8.11
CA ALA A 34 -0.64 7.22 7.95
C ALA A 34 -1.34 7.66 9.25
N LEU A 35 -2.11 6.76 9.87
CA LEU A 35 -2.76 7.04 11.16
C LEU A 35 -1.75 7.27 12.28
N PHE A 36 -0.68 6.46 12.31
CA PHE A 36 0.39 6.61 13.28
C PHE A 36 1.09 7.96 13.13
N LYS A 37 1.39 8.41 11.91
CA LYS A 37 2.00 9.72 11.67
C LYS A 37 1.08 10.85 12.12
N GLU A 38 -0.21 10.76 11.84
CA GLU A 38 -1.22 11.75 12.25
C GLU A 38 -1.34 11.85 13.78
N VAL A 39 -1.30 10.72 14.50
CA VAL A 39 -1.46 10.70 15.96
C VAL A 39 -0.15 10.98 16.70
N SER A 40 0.98 10.46 16.23
CA SER A 40 2.26 10.55 16.94
C SER A 40 3.00 11.87 16.72
N GLY A 41 2.73 12.56 15.60
CA GLY A 41 3.46 13.77 15.22
C GLY A 41 4.94 13.54 14.90
N ILE A 42 5.39 12.29 14.79
CA ILE A 42 6.80 11.96 14.51
C ILE A 42 7.11 12.30 13.04
N PRO A 43 8.15 13.09 12.76
CA PRO A 43 8.56 13.40 11.40
C PRO A 43 9.24 12.18 10.77
N LEU A 44 8.43 11.31 10.16
CA LEU A 44 8.91 10.18 9.37
C LEU A 44 9.12 10.61 7.92
N ASP A 45 10.31 10.32 7.40
CA ASP A 45 10.61 10.50 5.98
C ASP A 45 9.88 9.45 5.11
N LEU A 46 9.83 9.70 3.80
CA LEU A 46 9.10 8.84 2.86
C LEU A 46 9.64 7.39 2.83
N GLY A 47 10.96 7.22 2.92
CA GLY A 47 11.59 5.91 2.92
C GLY A 47 11.29 5.10 4.18
N GLN A 48 11.31 5.77 5.33
CA GLN A 48 10.90 5.24 6.62
C GLN A 48 9.43 4.85 6.61
N MET A 49 8.56 5.72 6.10
CA MET A 49 7.12 5.43 5.98
C MET A 49 6.86 4.14 5.18
N TRP A 50 7.48 3.99 4.00
CA TRP A 50 7.36 2.75 3.22
C TRP A 50 7.95 1.55 3.94
N THR A 51 9.13 1.69 4.55
CA THR A 51 9.81 0.59 5.25
C THR A 51 8.95 0.07 6.41
N PHE A 52 8.46 0.96 7.27
CA PHE A 52 7.61 0.58 8.38
C PHE A 52 6.25 0.04 7.91
N ALA A 53 5.68 0.59 6.83
CA ALA A 53 4.46 0.03 6.24
C ALA A 53 4.67 -1.43 5.80
N PHE A 54 5.79 -1.75 5.14
CA PHE A 54 6.11 -3.15 4.78
C PHE A 54 6.32 -4.04 6.00
N VAL A 55 7.00 -3.55 7.04
CA VAL A 55 7.20 -4.30 8.29
C VAL A 55 5.86 -4.60 8.97
N VAL A 56 4.97 -3.62 9.06
CA VAL A 56 3.63 -3.77 9.64
C VAL A 56 2.79 -4.73 8.80
N ALA A 57 2.82 -4.59 7.47
CA ALA A 57 2.16 -5.48 6.53
C ALA A 57 2.59 -6.94 6.71
N LEU A 58 3.90 -7.20 6.75
CA LEU A 58 4.46 -8.52 7.02
C LEU A 58 4.05 -9.05 8.39
N GLY A 59 4.17 -8.23 9.44
CA GLY A 59 3.76 -8.58 10.80
C GLY A 59 2.29 -8.98 10.88
N PHE A 60 1.41 -8.21 10.22
CA PHE A 60 -0.02 -8.50 10.17
C PHE A 60 -0.31 -9.80 9.39
N TYR A 61 0.38 -10.04 8.28
CA TYR A 61 0.28 -11.30 7.55
C TYR A 61 0.70 -12.50 8.42
N PHE A 62 1.85 -12.43 9.08
CA PHE A 62 2.32 -13.50 9.96
C PHE A 62 1.37 -13.74 11.13
N LEU A 63 0.83 -12.67 11.73
CA LEU A 63 -0.18 -12.78 12.78
C LEU A 63 -1.42 -13.53 12.29
N LEU A 64 -1.95 -13.19 11.11
CA LEU A 64 -3.08 -13.90 10.52
C LEU A 64 -2.75 -15.36 10.17
N ALA A 65 -1.55 -15.64 9.65
CA ALA A 65 -1.09 -17.00 9.37
C ALA A 65 -1.03 -17.85 10.65
N LEU A 66 -0.53 -17.28 11.76
CA LEU A 66 -0.47 -17.93 13.07
C LEU A 66 -1.87 -18.19 13.63
N LEU A 67 -2.76 -17.17 13.61
CA LEU A 67 -4.14 -17.30 14.08
C LEU A 67 -4.93 -18.35 13.30
N ARG A 68 -4.68 -18.47 11.99
CA ARG A 68 -5.32 -19.47 11.13
C ARG A 68 -4.60 -20.82 11.13
N ARG A 69 -3.45 -20.93 11.83
CA ARG A 69 -2.56 -22.10 11.83
C ARG A 69 -2.22 -22.61 10.41
N SER A 70 -2.21 -21.70 9.44
CA SER A 70 -2.01 -22.01 8.02
C SER A 70 -1.61 -20.74 7.28
N PHE A 71 -0.44 -20.77 6.64
CA PHE A 71 0.04 -19.67 5.81
C PHE A 71 -0.92 -19.34 4.66
N LEU A 72 -1.46 -20.36 3.98
CA LEU A 72 -2.36 -20.15 2.85
C LEU A 72 -3.70 -19.56 3.30
N ALA A 73 -4.25 -20.01 4.44
CA ALA A 73 -5.47 -19.44 4.99
C ALA A 73 -5.24 -18.01 5.51
N GLY A 74 -4.09 -17.75 6.15
CA GLY A 74 -3.67 -16.40 6.55
C GLY A 74 -3.56 -15.47 5.36
N LEU A 75 -2.95 -15.92 4.26
CA LEU A 75 -2.81 -15.14 3.02
C LEU A 75 -4.16 -14.77 2.43
N LYS A 76 -5.12 -15.72 2.39
CA LYS A 76 -6.48 -15.43 1.91
C LYS A 76 -7.17 -14.33 2.72
N VAL A 77 -7.07 -14.41 4.05
CA VAL A 77 -7.64 -13.39 4.93
C VAL A 77 -6.91 -12.05 4.76
N TYR A 78 -5.58 -12.08 4.64
CA TYR A 78 -4.77 -10.89 4.41
C TYR A 78 -5.15 -10.17 3.12
N LEU A 79 -5.25 -10.90 2.01
CA LEU A 79 -5.67 -10.34 0.71
C LEU A 79 -7.09 -9.78 0.79
N LEU A 80 -8.00 -10.45 1.51
CA LEU A 80 -9.34 -9.93 1.75
C LEU A 80 -9.30 -8.59 2.49
N VAL A 81 -8.45 -8.46 3.52
CA VAL A 81 -8.26 -7.17 4.23
C VAL A 81 -7.74 -6.09 3.29
N CYS A 82 -6.74 -6.38 2.44
CA CYS A 82 -6.26 -5.43 1.44
C CYS A 82 -7.39 -4.96 0.51
N VAL A 83 -8.23 -5.88 0.01
CA VAL A 83 -9.39 -5.54 -0.82
C VAL A 83 -10.38 -4.66 -0.06
N LEU A 84 -10.67 -4.97 1.21
CA LEU A 84 -11.59 -4.19 2.03
C LEU A 84 -11.08 -2.78 2.29
N ILE A 85 -9.77 -2.61 2.56
CA ILE A 85 -9.15 -1.29 2.72
C ILE A 85 -9.26 -0.48 1.43
N LEU A 86 -8.92 -1.10 0.29
CA LEU A 86 -9.02 -0.45 -1.01
C LEU A 86 -10.48 -0.04 -1.30
N PHE A 87 -11.43 -0.94 -1.07
CA PHE A 87 -12.85 -0.68 -1.26
C PHE A 87 -13.34 0.45 -0.34
N ALA A 88 -12.97 0.45 0.93
CA ALA A 88 -13.31 1.52 1.87
C ALA A 88 -12.71 2.87 1.43
N GLY A 89 -11.48 2.88 0.93
CA GLY A 89 -10.85 4.07 0.36
C GLY A 89 -11.59 4.58 -0.88
N LEU A 90 -11.97 3.69 -1.80
CA LEU A 90 -12.71 4.05 -3.01
C LEU A 90 -14.12 4.56 -2.69
N VAL A 91 -14.87 3.86 -1.84
CA VAL A 91 -16.21 4.28 -1.41
C VAL A 91 -16.14 5.58 -0.61
N GLY A 92 -15.15 5.72 0.27
CA GLY A 92 -14.90 6.95 1.02
C GLY A 92 -14.62 8.13 0.09
N HIS A 93 -13.70 7.97 -0.87
CA HIS A 93 -13.28 9.05 -1.76
C HIS A 93 -14.32 9.39 -2.83
N PHE A 94 -14.84 8.40 -3.55
CA PHE A 94 -15.76 8.62 -4.67
C PHE A 94 -17.24 8.67 -4.24
N GLY A 95 -17.64 7.85 -3.27
CA GLY A 95 -19.01 7.81 -2.77
C GLY A 95 -19.32 8.96 -1.81
N PHE A 96 -18.48 9.10 -0.77
CA PHE A 96 -18.71 10.07 0.31
C PHE A 96 -17.89 11.36 0.19
N LYS A 97 -16.99 11.47 -0.80
CA LYS A 97 -16.07 12.62 -0.96
C LYS A 97 -15.24 12.91 0.30
N ALA A 98 -14.91 11.85 1.05
CA ALA A 98 -14.12 11.97 2.25
C ALA A 98 -12.66 12.36 1.90
N PRO A 99 -12.02 13.24 2.69
CA PRO A 99 -10.66 13.72 2.41
C PRO A 99 -9.57 12.71 2.82
N TRP A 100 -9.87 11.82 3.78
CA TRP A 100 -8.87 10.92 4.36
C TRP A 100 -8.20 9.95 3.37
N PRO A 101 -8.85 9.37 2.34
CA PRO A 101 -8.16 8.45 1.43
C PRO A 101 -7.08 9.16 0.61
N ALA A 102 -7.37 10.39 0.16
CA ALA A 102 -6.40 11.21 -0.56
C ALA A 102 -5.27 11.68 0.37
N ALA A 103 -5.61 12.08 1.61
CA ALA A 103 -4.64 12.49 2.60
C ALA A 103 -3.63 11.38 2.96
N ILE A 104 -4.06 10.11 2.99
CA ILE A 104 -3.16 8.96 3.14
C ILE A 104 -2.20 8.89 1.95
N VAL A 105 -2.73 8.90 0.72
CA VAL A 105 -1.93 8.73 -0.50
C VAL A 105 -0.85 9.81 -0.62
N ILE A 106 -1.20 11.08 -0.35
CA ILE A 106 -0.27 12.21 -0.43
C ILE A 106 0.94 12.03 0.49
N GLN A 107 0.77 11.42 1.67
CA GLN A 107 1.89 11.19 2.59
C GLN A 107 2.90 10.14 2.08
N PHE A 108 2.52 9.33 1.08
CA PHE A 108 3.35 8.27 0.49
C PHE A 108 3.84 8.60 -0.93
N ILE A 109 3.61 9.83 -1.40
CA ILE A 109 4.11 10.34 -2.67
C ILE A 109 5.20 11.38 -2.38
N PRO A 110 6.32 11.40 -3.14
CA PRO A 110 7.32 12.44 -2.99
C PRO A 110 6.74 13.82 -3.34
N GLU A 111 7.07 14.84 -2.55
CA GLU A 111 6.58 16.23 -2.71
C GLU A 111 6.99 16.90 -4.03
N ASN A 112 7.86 16.26 -4.82
CA ASN A 112 8.48 16.80 -6.03
C ASN A 112 7.86 16.26 -7.34
N LEU A 113 6.67 15.64 -7.27
CA LEU A 113 5.87 15.19 -8.42
C LEU A 113 4.72 16.17 -8.69
#